data_AF-A0A5C5WHI5-F1
#
_entry.id   AF-A0A5C5WHI5-F1
#
_cell.length_a   1.000
_cell.length_b   1.000
_cell.length_c   1.000
_cell.angle_alpha   90.00
_cell.angle_beta   90.00
_cell.angle_gamma   90.00
#
_symmetry.space_group_name_H-M   'P 1'
#
loop_
_entity.id
_entity.type
_entity.pdbx_description
1 polymer ?
#
loop_
_entity_poly.entity_id
_entity_poly.type
_entity_poly.pdbx_seq_one_letter_code
_entity_poly.pdbx_strand_id
1 'polypeptide(L)'
;MMFVVVIGLTTMALLVPMPRGGRMLPAIGDMVHAPLFSALTLFAFACVHQIYPAKSFRIWVIRSLIIAALFVVVGVGSEYMQGYFGRSKSLHDAVADSMGISAALGLLVIWGLRKWRLISRTSASLFLGVSMLPFAVAWWGPTATLADAYAMPREFPMLSSFERPAELERWHFAKCMGKRVRSNVTSGNYALEVAYQVHEHPTATMYEMVRDWSQMDSLRIDATLAPSFQGEFAELAVQIIDARHGSVFRDVHRQIFQLQPGKTLPIEIKCDQMQGPTGRKIDLSSVVYLDLQLVRPDSPTIVRFDSIRLVPQATD
;
A
#
# COMPACT_ATOMS: atom_id res chain seq x y z
N MET A 1 -8.11 26.46 -26.98
CA MET A 1 -7.72 27.09 -25.70
C MET A 1 -8.27 26.33 -24.50
N MET A 2 -9.59 26.19 -24.33
CA MET A 2 -10.21 25.48 -23.18
C MET A 2 -9.67 24.05 -22.93
N PHE A 3 -9.50 23.24 -23.98
CA PHE A 3 -8.96 21.88 -23.86
C PHE A 3 -7.55 21.82 -23.27
N VAL A 4 -6.66 22.70 -23.73
CA VAL A 4 -5.27 22.80 -23.24
C VAL A 4 -5.25 23.25 -21.79
N VAL A 5 -6.14 24.16 -21.40
CA VAL A 5 -6.26 24.64 -20.02
C VAL A 5 -6.72 23.51 -19.09
N VAL A 6 -7.73 22.72 -19.49
CA VAL A 6 -8.21 21.59 -18.67
C VAL A 6 -7.11 20.54 -18.50
N ILE A 7 -6.41 20.15 -19.56
CA ILE A 7 -5.28 19.21 -19.45
C ILE A 7 -4.20 19.78 -18.54
N GLY A 8 -3.80 21.04 -18.74
CA GLY A 8 -2.76 21.68 -17.94
C GLY A 8 -3.10 21.73 -16.46
N LEU A 9 -4.33 22.11 -16.10
CA LEU A 9 -4.79 22.14 -14.71
C LEU A 9 -4.84 20.75 -14.09
N THR A 10 -5.33 19.76 -14.83
CA THR A 10 -5.39 18.37 -14.35
C THR A 10 -3.99 17.79 -14.14
N THR A 11 -3.08 18.01 -15.08
CA THR A 11 -1.67 17.60 -14.92
C THR A 11 -1.03 18.31 -13.72
N MET A 12 -1.28 19.61 -13.53
CA MET A 12 -0.79 20.32 -12.34
C MET A 12 -1.36 19.73 -11.05
N ALA A 13 -2.65 19.40 -10.99
CA ALA A 13 -3.27 18.78 -9.82
C ALA A 13 -2.63 17.43 -9.47
N LEU A 14 -2.30 16.61 -10.47
CA LEU A 14 -1.59 15.33 -10.29
C LEU A 14 -0.14 15.52 -9.82
N LEU A 15 0.49 16.65 -10.14
CA LEU A 15 1.85 16.97 -9.69
C LEU A 15 1.91 17.54 -8.27
N VAL A 16 0.79 17.99 -7.70
CA VAL A 16 0.78 18.50 -6.31
C VAL A 16 1.11 17.35 -5.36
N PRO A 17 2.17 17.47 -4.54
CA PRO A 17 2.52 16.44 -3.57
C PRO A 17 1.38 16.29 -2.56
N MET A 18 0.90 15.06 -2.38
CA MET A 18 -0.09 14.80 -1.35
C MET A 18 0.50 15.07 0.04
N PRO A 19 -0.29 15.60 0.99
CA PRO A 19 0.15 15.80 2.36
C PRO A 19 0.74 14.51 2.93
N ARG A 20 1.79 14.63 3.75
CA ARG A 20 2.33 13.50 4.52
C ARG A 20 1.30 13.08 5.57
N GLY A 21 0.46 12.12 5.22
CA GLY A 21 -0.50 11.44 6.09
C GLY A 21 -0.41 9.93 5.87
N GLY A 22 -1.01 9.13 6.75
CA GLY A 22 -1.03 7.66 6.62
C GLY A 22 -1.60 7.18 5.26
N ARG A 23 -1.57 5.87 5.01
CA ARG A 23 -1.85 5.26 3.69
C ARG A 23 -3.22 5.56 3.08
N MET A 24 -4.18 6.05 3.86
CA MET A 24 -5.53 6.40 3.37
C MET A 24 -5.53 7.49 2.30
N LEU A 25 -4.80 8.59 2.52
CA LEU A 25 -4.80 9.71 1.56
C LEU A 25 -4.13 9.31 0.22
N PRO A 26 -2.95 8.65 0.23
CA PRO A 26 -2.40 8.05 -0.98
C PRO A 26 -3.38 7.12 -1.69
N ALA A 27 -4.01 6.18 -0.98
CA ALA A 27 -4.96 5.25 -1.57
C ALA A 27 -6.16 5.97 -2.22
N ILE A 28 -6.72 7.01 -1.59
CA ILE A 28 -7.79 7.83 -2.19
C ILE A 28 -7.28 8.53 -3.46
N GLY A 29 -6.06 9.07 -3.42
CA GLY A 29 -5.41 9.65 -4.59
C GLY A 29 -5.30 8.66 -5.75
N ASP A 30 -4.80 7.45 -5.48
CA ASP A 30 -4.64 6.39 -6.46
C ASP A 30 -5.98 5.99 -7.11
N MET A 31 -7.09 6.03 -6.35
CA MET A 31 -8.43 5.77 -6.89
C MET A 31 -8.91 6.81 -7.90
N VAL A 32 -8.39 8.04 -7.87
CA VAL A 32 -8.81 9.13 -8.76
C VAL A 32 -8.24 8.98 -10.18
N HIS A 33 -7.08 8.34 -10.33
CA HIS A 33 -6.37 8.21 -11.61
C HIS A 33 -7.23 7.64 -12.74
N ALA A 34 -7.80 6.45 -12.55
CA ALA A 34 -8.60 5.80 -13.60
C ALA A 34 -9.84 6.64 -14.00
N PRO A 35 -10.70 7.12 -13.08
CA PRO A 35 -11.82 8.00 -13.43
C PRO A 35 -11.39 9.27 -14.16
N LEU A 36 -10.30 9.88 -13.70
CA LEU A 36 -9.78 11.12 -14.27
C LEU A 36 -9.34 10.94 -15.72
N PHE A 37 -8.51 9.94 -16.01
CA PHE A 37 -8.05 9.67 -17.37
C PHE A 37 -9.16 9.16 -18.28
N SER A 38 -10.17 8.46 -17.72
CA SER A 38 -11.39 8.12 -18.46
C SER A 38 -12.14 9.38 -18.88
N ALA A 39 -12.40 10.30 -17.94
CA ALA A 39 -13.10 11.55 -18.19
C ALA A 39 -12.35 12.45 -19.19
N LEU A 40 -11.03 12.58 -19.05
CA LEU A 40 -10.19 13.34 -19.98
C LEU A 40 -10.26 12.77 -21.40
N THR A 41 -10.20 11.45 -21.53
CA THR A 41 -10.28 10.77 -22.84
C THR A 41 -11.63 11.01 -23.51
N LEU A 42 -12.73 10.86 -22.76
CA LEU A 42 -14.08 11.11 -23.26
C LEU A 42 -14.28 12.59 -23.64
N PHE A 43 -13.79 13.50 -22.81
CA PHE A 43 -13.87 14.93 -23.05
C PHE A 43 -13.08 15.35 -24.30
N ALA A 44 -11.86 14.84 -24.46
CA ALA A 44 -11.05 15.05 -25.65
C ALA A 44 -11.75 14.55 -26.90
N PHE A 45 -12.32 13.34 -26.85
CA PHE A 45 -13.09 12.79 -27.94
C PHE A 45 -14.30 13.66 -28.29
N ALA A 46 -15.06 14.12 -27.29
CA ALA A 46 -16.22 14.98 -27.49
C ALA A 46 -15.84 16.30 -28.16
N CYS A 47 -14.78 16.97 -27.71
CA CYS A 47 -14.26 18.21 -28.31
C CYS A 47 -13.89 18.02 -29.78
N VAL A 48 -13.11 16.96 -30.09
CA VAL A 48 -12.73 16.66 -31.48
C VAL A 48 -13.94 16.27 -32.33
N HIS A 49 -14.91 15.54 -31.76
CA HIS A 49 -16.12 15.16 -32.47
C HIS A 49 -17.04 16.34 -32.78
N GLN A 50 -17.12 17.32 -31.89
CA GLN A 50 -17.91 18.54 -32.09
C GLN A 50 -17.37 19.38 -33.26
N ILE A 51 -16.05 19.47 -33.40
CA ILE A 51 -15.40 20.25 -34.48
C ILE A 51 -15.39 19.46 -35.79
N TYR A 52 -15.09 18.16 -35.72
CA TYR A 52 -14.96 17.29 -36.88
C TYR A 52 -15.85 16.05 -36.74
N PRO A 53 -17.17 16.11 -36.99
CA PRO A 53 -18.04 14.96 -36.82
C PRO A 53 -17.60 13.75 -37.66
N ALA A 54 -17.51 12.57 -37.04
CA ALA A 54 -17.17 11.34 -37.74
C ALA A 54 -18.33 10.89 -38.64
N LYS A 55 -18.06 10.76 -39.94
CA LYS A 55 -19.05 10.38 -40.96
C LYS A 55 -19.29 8.86 -41.06
N SER A 56 -18.37 8.05 -40.55
CA SER A 56 -18.47 6.59 -40.58
C SER A 56 -17.96 5.97 -39.28
N PHE A 57 -18.40 4.74 -39.00
CA PHE A 57 -17.94 3.96 -37.85
C PHE A 57 -16.43 3.70 -37.88
N ARG A 58 -15.84 3.50 -39.08
CA ARG A 58 -14.37 3.34 -39.22
C ARG A 58 -13.62 4.58 -38.74
N ILE A 59 -14.04 5.78 -39.15
CA ILE A 59 -13.41 7.05 -38.73
C ILE A 59 -13.59 7.26 -37.22
N TRP A 60 -14.75 6.88 -36.68
CA TRP A 60 -15.02 6.91 -35.24
C TRP A 60 -14.01 6.08 -34.46
N VAL A 61 -13.84 4.81 -34.81
CA VAL A 61 -12.92 3.88 -34.13
C VAL A 61 -11.48 4.36 -34.23
N ILE A 62 -11.00 4.71 -35.44
CA ILE A 62 -9.63 5.20 -35.63
C ILE A 62 -9.36 6.42 -34.75
N ARG A 63 -10.32 7.36 -34.69
CA ARG A 63 -10.18 8.54 -33.83
C ARG A 63 -10.13 8.19 -32.36
N SER A 64 -11.03 7.33 -31.88
CA SER A 64 -11.03 6.90 -30.49
C SER A 64 -9.69 6.27 -30.10
N LEU A 65 -9.12 5.44 -30.98
CA LEU A 65 -7.82 4.81 -30.78
C LEU A 65 -6.66 5.82 -30.75
N ILE A 66 -6.65 6.80 -31.65
CA ILE A 66 -5.62 7.86 -31.66
C ILE A 66 -5.67 8.68 -30.36
N ILE A 67 -6.87 9.07 -29.92
CA ILE A 67 -7.04 9.84 -28.68
C ILE A 67 -6.62 8.99 -27.47
N ALA A 68 -7.05 7.73 -27.40
CA ALA A 68 -6.64 6.82 -26.34
C ALA A 68 -5.10 6.66 -26.30
N ALA A 69 -4.46 6.41 -27.45
CA ALA A 69 -3.01 6.28 -27.55
C ALA A 69 -2.28 7.54 -27.07
N LEU A 70 -2.78 8.73 -27.42
CA LEU A 70 -2.23 10.00 -26.93
C LEU A 70 -2.30 10.09 -25.40
N PHE A 71 -3.44 9.76 -24.80
CA PHE A 71 -3.60 9.83 -23.34
C PHE A 71 -2.78 8.77 -22.59
N VAL A 72 -2.54 7.59 -23.19
CA VAL A 72 -1.62 6.60 -22.62
C VAL A 72 -0.21 7.17 -22.56
N VAL A 73 0.25 7.83 -23.64
CA VAL A 73 1.56 8.50 -23.67
C VAL A 73 1.63 9.61 -22.61
N VAL A 74 0.55 10.39 -22.43
CA VAL A 74 0.48 11.43 -21.39
C VAL A 74 0.52 10.83 -19.99
N GLY A 75 -0.24 9.78 -19.69
CA GLY A 75 -0.26 9.12 -18.38
C GLY A 75 1.10 8.55 -18.01
N VAL A 76 1.67 7.70 -18.87
CA VAL A 76 3.01 7.12 -18.68
C VAL A 76 4.09 8.20 -18.63
N GLY A 77 3.98 9.24 -19.46
CA GLY A 77 4.90 10.38 -19.44
C GLY A 77 4.84 11.16 -18.12
N SER A 78 3.64 11.33 -17.55
CA SER A 78 3.45 12.02 -16.29
C SER A 78 4.14 11.28 -15.13
N GLU A 79 4.06 9.95 -15.09
CA GLU A 79 4.79 9.11 -14.12
C GLU A 79 6.31 9.27 -14.22
N TYR A 80 6.83 9.35 -15.45
CA TYR A 80 8.26 9.61 -15.66
C TYR A 80 8.66 11.00 -15.12
N MET A 81 7.83 12.02 -15.36
CA MET A 81 8.09 13.38 -14.87
C MET A 81 8.00 13.47 -13.34
N GLN A 82 7.03 12.79 -12.71
CA GLN A 82 6.85 12.78 -11.26
C GLN A 82 8.13 12.34 -10.52
N GLY A 83 8.91 11.42 -11.10
CA GLY A 83 10.21 10.99 -10.57
C GLY A 83 11.24 12.14 -10.44
N TYR A 84 11.15 13.19 -11.26
CA TYR A 84 12.02 14.37 -11.15
C TYR A 84 11.56 15.35 -10.06
N PHE A 85 10.29 15.29 -9.66
CA PHE A 85 9.73 16.11 -8.58
C PHE A 85 9.81 15.41 -7.20
N GLY A 86 10.58 14.32 -7.10
CA GLY A 86 10.82 13.60 -5.84
C GLY A 86 9.66 12.70 -5.41
N ARG A 87 8.70 12.39 -6.29
CA ARG A 87 7.71 11.33 -6.04
C ARG A 87 8.30 9.98 -6.48
N SER A 88 7.94 8.91 -5.78
CA SER A 88 8.26 7.55 -6.19
C SER A 88 7.51 7.21 -7.47
N LYS A 89 8.22 6.78 -8.51
CA LYS A 89 7.59 6.27 -9.73
C LYS A 89 6.66 5.11 -9.37
N SER A 90 5.38 5.21 -9.71
CA SER A 90 4.38 4.21 -9.37
C SER A 90 3.98 3.46 -10.64
N LEU A 91 4.39 2.20 -10.77
CA LEU A 91 3.87 1.34 -11.84
C LEU A 91 2.34 1.23 -11.76
N HIS A 92 1.80 1.31 -10.55
CA HIS A 92 0.37 1.25 -10.29
C HIS A 92 -0.39 2.40 -10.95
N ASP A 93 0.15 3.62 -10.92
CA ASP A 93 -0.53 4.82 -11.43
C ASP A 93 -0.61 4.78 -12.96
N ALA A 94 0.47 4.35 -13.63
CA ALA A 94 0.48 4.11 -15.07
C ALA A 94 -0.55 3.04 -15.49
N VAL A 95 -0.72 1.99 -14.67
CA VAL A 95 -1.75 0.97 -14.89
C VAL A 95 -3.14 1.56 -14.68
N ALA A 96 -3.37 2.30 -13.60
CA ALA A 96 -4.66 2.93 -13.30
C ALA A 96 -5.09 3.91 -14.40
N ASP A 97 -4.19 4.77 -14.87
CA ASP A 97 -4.43 5.68 -16.00
C ASP A 97 -4.85 4.90 -17.25
N SER A 98 -4.10 3.85 -17.58
CA SER A 98 -4.37 2.98 -18.74
C SER A 98 -5.71 2.25 -18.63
N MET A 99 -6.10 1.81 -17.42
CA MET A 99 -7.41 1.21 -17.16
C MET A 99 -8.54 2.22 -17.36
N GLY A 100 -8.37 3.46 -16.90
CA GLY A 100 -9.31 4.56 -17.13
C GLY A 100 -9.53 4.86 -18.62
N ILE A 101 -8.45 4.94 -19.38
CA ILE A 101 -8.48 5.15 -20.84
C ILE A 101 -9.16 3.97 -21.54
N SER A 102 -8.87 2.74 -21.11
CA SER A 102 -9.49 1.53 -21.66
C SER A 102 -11.00 1.50 -21.41
N ALA A 103 -11.45 1.90 -20.21
CA ALA A 103 -12.87 2.05 -19.89
C ALA A 103 -13.54 3.09 -20.78
N ALA A 104 -12.90 4.26 -20.98
CA ALA A 104 -13.40 5.29 -21.89
C ALA A 104 -13.49 4.79 -23.33
N LEU A 105 -12.48 4.07 -23.82
CA LEU A 105 -12.49 3.48 -25.16
C LEU A 105 -13.65 2.49 -25.33
N GLY A 106 -13.90 1.62 -24.34
CA GLY A 106 -15.04 0.71 -24.32
C GLY A 106 -16.38 1.46 -24.43
N LEU A 107 -16.55 2.53 -23.63
CA LEU A 107 -17.73 3.40 -23.70
C LEU A 107 -17.90 4.05 -25.09
N LEU A 108 -16.81 4.55 -25.69
CA LEU A 108 -16.83 5.14 -27.03
C LEU A 108 -17.18 4.11 -28.11
N VAL A 109 -16.70 2.87 -27.99
CA VAL A 109 -17.05 1.77 -28.90
C VAL A 109 -18.54 1.44 -28.80
N ILE A 110 -19.07 1.29 -27.58
CA ILE A 110 -20.51 1.05 -27.35
C ILE A 110 -21.35 2.17 -27.95
N TRP A 111 -20.96 3.43 -27.70
CA TRP A 111 -21.67 4.59 -28.23
C TRP A 111 -21.67 4.58 -29.76
N GLY A 112 -20.53 4.29 -30.39
CA GLY A 112 -20.44 4.13 -31.83
C GLY A 112 -21.35 3.00 -32.34
N LEU A 113 -21.18 1.78 -31.81
CA LEU A 113 -21.98 0.63 -32.23
C LEU A 113 -23.49 0.89 -32.13
N ARG A 114 -23.95 1.60 -31.08
CA ARG A 114 -25.36 2.02 -30.97
C ARG A 114 -25.75 3.09 -31.98
N LYS A 115 -24.93 4.12 -32.19
CA LYS A 115 -25.19 5.20 -33.15
C LYS A 115 -25.37 4.68 -34.57
N TRP A 116 -24.57 3.70 -34.98
CA TRP A 116 -24.65 3.05 -36.29
C TRP A 116 -25.54 1.78 -36.29
N ARG A 117 -26.33 1.55 -35.23
CA ARG A 117 -27.30 0.43 -35.11
C ARG A 117 -26.69 -0.98 -35.32
N LEU A 118 -25.42 -1.16 -34.94
CA LEU A 118 -24.69 -2.42 -35.10
C LEU A 118 -24.91 -3.42 -33.94
N ILE A 119 -25.49 -2.97 -32.82
CA ILE A 119 -25.77 -3.82 -31.66
C ILE A 119 -27.15 -3.51 -31.06
N SER A 120 -27.73 -4.50 -30.38
CA SER A 120 -28.97 -4.35 -29.62
C SER A 120 -28.77 -3.59 -28.30
N ARG A 121 -29.86 -3.16 -27.65
CA ARG A 121 -29.80 -2.56 -26.30
C ARG A 121 -29.23 -3.53 -25.27
N THR A 122 -29.63 -4.79 -25.32
CA THR A 122 -29.16 -5.84 -24.39
C THR A 122 -27.66 -6.07 -24.54
N SER A 123 -27.18 -6.19 -25.78
CA SER A 123 -25.75 -6.32 -26.06
C SER A 123 -24.96 -5.11 -25.57
N ALA A 124 -25.50 -3.89 -25.74
CA ALA A 124 -24.86 -2.68 -25.23
C ALA A 124 -24.75 -2.67 -23.70
N SER A 125 -25.75 -3.15 -22.96
CA SER A 125 -25.68 -3.28 -21.50
C SER A 125 -24.61 -4.27 -21.06
N LEU A 126 -24.47 -5.40 -21.76
CA LEU A 126 -23.40 -6.37 -21.49
C LEU A 126 -22.01 -5.76 -21.72
N PHE A 127 -21.81 -5.10 -22.87
CA PHE A 127 -20.54 -4.42 -23.17
C PHE A 127 -20.24 -3.30 -22.18
N LEU A 128 -21.27 -2.61 -21.67
CA LEU A 128 -21.11 -1.60 -20.63
C LEU A 128 -20.52 -2.22 -19.37
N GLY A 129 -21.06 -3.35 -18.90
CA GLY A 129 -20.52 -4.08 -17.75
C GLY A 129 -19.05 -4.46 -17.96
N VAL A 130 -18.70 -4.99 -19.13
CA VAL A 130 -17.30 -5.32 -19.49
C VAL A 130 -16.41 -4.08 -19.52
N SER A 131 -16.90 -2.96 -20.03
CA SER A 131 -16.15 -1.70 -20.11
C SER A 131 -15.86 -1.07 -18.74
N MET A 132 -16.61 -1.46 -17.70
CA MET A 132 -16.39 -0.98 -16.32
C MET A 132 -15.41 -1.87 -15.53
N LEU A 133 -15.09 -3.09 -15.98
CA LEU A 133 -14.12 -3.97 -15.32
C LEU A 133 -12.73 -3.32 -15.08
N PRO A 134 -12.18 -2.50 -16.00
CA PRO A 134 -10.92 -1.79 -15.75
C PRO A 134 -10.93 -0.93 -14.48
N PHE A 135 -12.07 -0.31 -14.12
CA PHE A 135 -12.16 0.44 -12.85
C PHE A 135 -12.04 -0.47 -11.64
N ALA A 136 -12.69 -1.64 -11.68
CA ALA A 136 -12.59 -2.61 -10.59
C ALA A 136 -11.14 -3.09 -10.41
N VAL A 137 -10.40 -3.30 -11.51
CA VAL A 137 -8.98 -3.66 -11.47
C VAL A 137 -8.14 -2.52 -10.90
N ALA A 138 -8.33 -1.28 -11.37
CA ALA A 138 -7.60 -0.11 -10.89
C ALA A 138 -7.87 0.21 -9.42
N TRP A 139 -9.07 -0.09 -8.92
CA TRP A 139 -9.44 0.20 -7.54
C TRP A 139 -9.15 -0.94 -6.57
N TRP A 140 -8.82 -2.14 -7.05
CA TRP A 140 -8.64 -3.32 -6.20
C TRP A 140 -7.60 -3.10 -5.10
N GLY A 141 -6.42 -2.59 -5.46
CA GLY A 141 -5.35 -2.30 -4.50
C GLY A 141 -5.74 -1.23 -3.48
N PRO A 142 -6.05 0.00 -3.92
CA PRO A 142 -6.40 1.10 -3.02
C PRO A 142 -7.60 0.81 -2.12
N THR A 143 -8.61 0.08 -2.61
CA THR A 143 -9.77 -0.33 -1.79
C THR A 143 -9.37 -1.33 -0.72
N ALA A 144 -8.43 -2.24 -0.98
CA ALA A 144 -7.86 -3.13 0.03
C ALA A 144 -7.10 -2.34 1.11
N THR A 145 -6.29 -1.34 0.73
CA THR A 145 -5.59 -0.45 1.68
C THR A 145 -6.57 0.36 2.53
N LEU A 146 -7.65 0.90 1.95
CA LEU A 146 -8.67 1.63 2.70
C LEU A 146 -9.46 0.72 3.64
N ALA A 147 -9.81 -0.49 3.20
CA ALA A 147 -10.48 -1.47 4.04
C ALA A 147 -9.60 -1.87 5.23
N ASP A 148 -8.30 -2.06 5.01
CA ASP A 148 -7.30 -2.33 6.05
C ASP A 148 -7.19 -1.19 7.07
N ALA A 149 -7.01 0.04 6.60
CA ALA A 149 -6.92 1.23 7.47
C ALA A 149 -8.20 1.45 8.29
N TYR A 150 -9.37 1.18 7.72
CA TYR A 150 -10.66 1.29 8.40
C TYR A 150 -10.89 0.18 9.44
N ALA A 151 -10.31 -1.01 9.23
CA ALA A 151 -10.46 -2.14 10.13
C ALA A 151 -9.50 -2.07 11.32
N MET A 152 -8.32 -1.47 11.14
CA MET A 152 -7.26 -1.38 12.15
C MET A 152 -7.74 -0.92 13.54
N PRO A 153 -8.53 0.16 13.71
CA PRO A 153 -9.02 0.57 15.03
C PRO A 153 -10.02 -0.40 15.66
N ARG A 154 -10.73 -1.20 14.85
CA ARG A 154 -11.73 -2.18 15.33
C ARG A 154 -11.12 -3.50 15.76
N GLU A 155 -9.99 -3.84 15.15
CA GLU A 155 -9.28 -5.09 15.43
C GLU A 155 -8.26 -4.93 16.56
N PHE A 156 -7.99 -3.70 16.98
CA PHE A 156 -7.20 -3.41 18.17
C PHE A 156 -7.77 -4.18 19.38
N PRO A 157 -6.95 -4.94 20.13
CA PRO A 157 -5.50 -4.78 20.29
C PRO A 157 -4.61 -5.58 19.31
N MET A 158 -5.17 -6.22 18.29
CA MET A 158 -4.37 -6.84 17.21
C MET A 158 -3.72 -5.75 16.34
N LEU A 159 -2.39 -5.73 16.29
CA LEU A 159 -1.64 -4.78 15.45
C LEU A 159 -1.41 -5.33 14.05
N SER A 160 -1.11 -6.63 13.95
CA SER A 160 -0.93 -7.32 12.66
C SER A 160 -1.14 -8.82 12.83
N SER A 161 -2.10 -9.35 12.08
CA SER A 161 -2.34 -10.80 11.96
C SER A 161 -1.89 -11.34 10.60
N PHE A 162 -1.58 -10.45 9.64
CA PHE A 162 -1.17 -10.78 8.28
C PHE A 162 -2.22 -11.56 7.48
N GLU A 163 -3.48 -11.56 7.90
CA GLU A 163 -4.58 -12.21 7.18
C GLU A 163 -4.96 -11.46 5.90
N ARG A 164 -4.71 -10.14 5.83
CA ARG A 164 -4.91 -9.35 4.59
C ARG A 164 -3.60 -8.97 3.92
N PRO A 165 -3.54 -8.93 2.58
CA PRO A 165 -2.34 -8.50 1.86
C PRO A 165 -1.93 -7.08 2.22
N ALA A 166 -2.90 -6.18 2.36
CA ALA A 166 -2.70 -4.76 2.65
C ALA A 166 -2.06 -4.50 4.03
N GLU A 167 -2.05 -5.46 4.96
CA GLU A 167 -1.32 -5.33 6.23
C GLU A 167 0.18 -5.21 6.01
N LEU A 168 0.74 -5.82 4.95
CA LEU A 168 2.17 -5.68 4.61
C LEU A 168 2.56 -4.24 4.30
N GLU A 169 1.62 -3.43 3.79
CA GLU A 169 1.90 -2.03 3.46
C GLU A 169 2.13 -1.18 4.71
N ARG A 170 1.71 -1.65 5.91
CA ARG A 170 2.00 -1.01 7.22
C ARG A 170 3.48 -1.10 7.60
N TRP A 171 4.25 -1.92 6.88
CA TRP A 171 5.63 -2.25 7.18
C TRP A 171 6.59 -1.62 6.18
N HIS A 172 7.70 -1.11 6.69
CA HIS A 172 8.86 -0.68 5.93
C HIS A 172 9.99 -1.70 6.14
N PHE A 173 10.61 -2.16 5.06
CA PHE A 173 11.67 -3.16 5.10
C PHE A 173 13.01 -2.53 4.69
N ALA A 174 13.84 -2.23 5.68
CA ALA A 174 15.16 -1.65 5.48
C ALA A 174 16.22 -2.76 5.47
N LYS A 175 16.86 -2.99 4.32
CA LYS A 175 17.87 -4.06 4.13
C LYS A 175 17.33 -5.46 4.46
N CYS A 176 16.04 -5.66 4.24
CA CYS A 176 15.36 -6.94 4.33
C CYS A 176 14.20 -6.95 3.32
N MET A 177 13.52 -8.09 3.19
CA MET A 177 12.32 -8.23 2.37
C MET A 177 11.23 -8.93 3.17
N GLY A 178 10.02 -8.36 3.18
CA GLY A 178 8.85 -8.97 3.79
C GLY A 178 7.92 -9.58 2.75
N LYS A 179 7.30 -10.72 3.09
CA LYS A 179 6.19 -11.30 2.32
C LYS A 179 5.27 -12.11 3.24
N ARG A 180 4.04 -12.34 2.82
CA ARG A 180 3.12 -13.25 3.51
C ARG A 180 3.42 -14.70 3.16
N VAL A 181 3.37 -15.57 4.16
CA VAL A 181 3.55 -17.03 4.02
C VAL A 181 2.50 -17.78 4.82
N ARG A 182 2.32 -19.07 4.51
CA ARG A 182 1.40 -19.98 5.23
C ARG A 182 2.12 -20.95 6.18
N SER A 183 3.44 -20.83 6.31
CA SER A 183 4.27 -21.66 7.19
C SER A 183 4.52 -20.95 8.53
N ASN A 184 4.65 -21.73 9.60
CA ASN A 184 4.86 -21.23 10.98
C ASN A 184 3.83 -20.18 11.42
N VAL A 185 2.58 -20.38 11.01
CA VAL A 185 1.42 -19.61 11.43
C VAL A 185 1.01 -20.08 12.82
N THR A 186 0.92 -19.16 13.77
CA THR A 186 0.42 -19.41 15.14
C THR A 186 -1.03 -19.00 15.29
N SER A 187 -1.56 -18.13 14.42
CA SER A 187 -2.97 -17.76 14.38
C SER A 187 -3.44 -17.49 12.95
N GLY A 188 -4.68 -17.88 12.63
CA GLY A 188 -5.22 -17.67 11.28
C GLY A 188 -4.57 -18.56 10.23
N ASN A 189 -4.24 -17.98 9.07
CA ASN A 189 -3.76 -18.69 7.89
C ASN A 189 -2.42 -18.16 7.36
N TYR A 190 -1.98 -16.98 7.81
CA TYR A 190 -0.83 -16.29 7.27
C TYR A 190 0.04 -15.67 8.34
N ALA A 191 1.34 -15.66 8.08
CA ALA A 191 2.35 -14.99 8.88
C ALA A 191 3.20 -14.07 7.98
N LEU A 192 3.94 -13.15 8.59
CA LEU A 192 4.97 -12.38 7.92
C LEU A 192 6.29 -13.14 7.91
N GLU A 193 6.83 -13.43 6.74
CA GLU A 193 8.22 -13.86 6.58
C GLU A 193 9.09 -12.65 6.24
N VAL A 194 10.13 -12.41 7.06
CA VAL A 194 11.13 -11.39 6.80
C VAL A 194 12.47 -12.07 6.51
N ALA A 195 12.99 -11.83 5.31
CA ALA A 195 14.33 -12.24 4.89
C ALA A 195 15.31 -11.09 5.14
N TYR A 196 16.10 -11.17 6.21
CA TYR A 196 17.13 -10.20 6.59
C TYR A 196 18.42 -10.43 5.80
N GLN A 197 18.99 -9.35 5.25
CA GLN A 197 20.30 -9.38 4.60
C GLN A 197 21.43 -9.22 5.65
N VAL A 198 22.64 -9.63 5.29
CA VAL A 198 23.85 -9.38 6.10
C VAL A 198 24.15 -7.88 6.08
N HIS A 199 23.77 -7.18 7.16
CA HIS A 199 23.97 -5.75 7.33
C HIS A 199 24.05 -5.42 8.82
N GLU A 200 24.54 -4.23 9.16
CA GLU A 200 24.64 -3.78 10.55
C GLU A 200 23.28 -3.67 11.26
N HIS A 201 22.23 -3.22 10.54
CA HIS A 201 20.92 -2.88 11.09
C HIS A 201 19.73 -3.24 10.16
N PRO A 202 19.61 -4.48 9.65
CA PRO A 202 18.48 -4.86 8.82
C PRO A 202 17.21 -4.94 9.69
N THR A 203 16.14 -4.25 9.26
CA THR A 203 14.99 -3.96 10.13
C THR A 203 13.67 -4.00 9.35
N ALA A 204 12.67 -4.64 9.93
CA ALA A 204 11.27 -4.51 9.52
C ALA A 204 10.54 -3.59 10.52
N THR A 205 10.08 -2.43 10.06
CA THR A 205 9.47 -1.38 10.87
C THR A 205 7.99 -1.27 10.55
N MET A 206 7.13 -1.52 11.53
CA MET A 206 5.72 -1.14 11.44
C MET A 206 5.58 0.35 11.76
N TYR A 207 5.04 1.12 10.81
CA TYR A 207 4.92 2.58 10.93
C TYR A 207 3.47 3.09 10.89
N GLU A 208 2.51 2.22 10.56
CA GLU A 208 1.09 2.53 10.62
C GLU A 208 0.36 1.53 11.50
N MET A 209 -0.10 2.01 12.65
CA MET A 209 -0.78 1.25 13.69
C MET A 209 -1.61 2.17 14.58
N VAL A 210 -2.49 1.60 15.41
CA VAL A 210 -3.10 2.33 16.53
C VAL A 210 -1.99 2.73 17.50
N ARG A 211 -1.90 4.03 17.79
CA ARG A 211 -0.76 4.64 18.50
C ARG A 211 -0.89 4.68 20.01
N ASP A 212 -2.12 4.68 20.50
CA ASP A 212 -2.40 4.75 21.94
C ASP A 212 -2.43 3.35 22.53
N TRP A 213 -1.38 3.03 23.27
CA TRP A 213 -1.19 1.78 24.01
C TRP A 213 -1.34 1.99 25.52
N SER A 214 -1.85 3.14 25.99
CA SER A 214 -1.82 3.50 27.41
C SER A 214 -2.64 2.56 28.30
N GLN A 215 -3.65 1.88 27.73
CA GLN A 215 -4.54 0.94 28.42
C GLN A 215 -4.09 -0.52 28.28
N MET A 216 -2.89 -0.74 27.75
CA MET A 216 -2.34 -2.07 27.50
C MET A 216 -1.35 -2.47 28.60
N ASP A 217 -1.28 -3.76 28.86
CA ASP A 217 -0.36 -4.40 29.82
C ASP A 217 0.92 -4.86 29.13
N SER A 218 0.82 -5.45 27.94
CA SER A 218 1.99 -5.99 27.24
C SER A 218 1.85 -6.04 25.73
N LEU A 219 3.00 -6.03 25.05
CA LEU A 219 3.14 -6.38 23.64
C LEU A 219 3.49 -7.86 23.53
N ARG A 220 2.78 -8.59 22.67
CA ARG A 220 3.01 -10.01 22.35
C ARG A 220 3.28 -10.21 20.87
N ILE A 221 4.30 -11.01 20.57
CA ILE A 221 4.74 -11.34 19.21
C ILE A 221 5.15 -12.80 19.19
N ASP A 222 4.65 -13.57 18.22
CA ASP A 222 5.18 -14.91 17.98
C ASP A 222 6.28 -14.83 16.92
N ALA A 223 7.51 -15.18 17.28
CA ALA A 223 8.67 -15.12 16.39
C ALA A 223 9.28 -16.51 16.18
N THR A 224 9.48 -16.90 14.93
CA THR A 224 10.06 -18.20 14.57
C THR A 224 11.25 -18.02 13.64
N LEU A 225 12.44 -18.41 14.09
CA LEU A 225 13.63 -18.47 13.23
C LEU A 225 13.54 -19.69 12.30
N ALA A 226 13.83 -19.50 11.01
CA ALA A 226 13.73 -20.58 10.04
C ALA A 226 14.65 -21.77 10.41
N PRO A 227 14.19 -23.03 10.26
CA PRO A 227 15.01 -24.22 10.55
C PRO A 227 16.28 -24.34 9.69
N SER A 228 16.33 -23.63 8.56
CA SER A 228 17.48 -23.62 7.65
C SER A 228 18.65 -22.76 8.14
N PHE A 229 18.50 -22.05 9.26
CA PHE A 229 19.57 -21.25 9.86
C PHE A 229 20.67 -22.17 10.42
N GLN A 230 21.93 -21.85 10.15
CA GLN A 230 23.07 -22.73 10.47
C GLN A 230 23.71 -22.45 11.86
N GLY A 231 23.38 -21.33 12.50
CA GLY A 231 23.85 -21.00 13.85
C GLY A 231 22.96 -21.58 14.95
N GLU A 232 23.43 -21.50 16.21
CA GLU A 232 22.68 -21.96 17.38
C GLU A 232 21.48 -21.06 17.69
N PHE A 233 21.66 -19.75 17.56
CA PHE A 233 20.62 -18.74 17.74
C PHE A 233 20.87 -17.50 16.88
N ALA A 234 19.83 -16.71 16.67
CA ALA A 234 19.92 -15.35 16.14
C ALA A 234 19.33 -14.35 17.14
N GLU A 235 19.94 -13.18 17.27
CA GLU A 235 19.48 -12.14 18.18
C GLU A 235 18.49 -11.19 17.48
N LEU A 236 17.25 -11.18 17.94
CA LEU A 236 16.20 -10.26 17.52
C LEU A 236 16.08 -9.13 18.54
N ALA A 237 16.30 -7.89 18.11
CA ALA A 237 15.94 -6.71 18.87
C ALA A 237 14.53 -6.25 18.50
N VAL A 238 13.65 -6.18 19.48
CA VAL A 238 12.35 -5.52 19.37
C VAL A 238 12.50 -4.10 19.91
N GLN A 239 12.17 -3.10 19.10
CA GLN A 239 12.25 -1.69 19.52
C GLN A 239 10.90 -1.00 19.43
N ILE A 240 10.61 -0.14 20.40
CA ILE A 240 9.37 0.64 20.48
C ILE A 240 9.75 2.12 20.57
N ILE A 241 9.15 2.93 19.70
CA ILE A 241 9.49 4.35 19.51
C ILE A 241 8.22 5.18 19.64
N ASP A 242 8.23 6.18 20.53
CA ASP A 242 7.13 7.13 20.72
C ASP A 242 7.34 8.43 19.94
N ALA A 243 6.31 9.29 19.91
CA ALA A 243 6.36 10.55 19.18
C ALA A 243 7.29 11.59 19.81
N ARG A 244 7.69 11.37 21.07
CA ARG A 244 8.62 12.25 21.80
C ARG A 244 10.08 11.91 21.54
N HIS A 245 10.38 10.88 20.74
CA HIS A 245 11.76 10.59 20.36
C HIS A 245 12.42 11.87 19.82
N GLY A 246 13.48 12.31 20.50
CA GLY A 246 14.27 13.44 20.02
C GLY A 246 15.04 13.08 18.75
N SER A 247 15.92 13.97 18.29
CA SER A 247 16.82 13.69 17.15
C SER A 247 17.87 12.60 17.42
N VAL A 248 17.83 11.94 18.58
CA VAL A 248 18.80 10.93 19.01
C VAL A 248 18.17 9.56 18.85
N PHE A 249 18.61 8.80 17.84
CA PHE A 249 18.23 7.40 17.56
C PHE A 249 18.37 6.43 18.75
N ARG A 250 18.97 6.87 19.85
CA ARG A 250 19.11 6.06 21.06
C ARG A 250 17.87 6.13 21.94
N ASP A 251 17.01 7.13 21.84
CA ASP A 251 15.87 7.31 22.76
C ASP A 251 14.67 6.40 22.46
N VAL A 252 14.92 5.10 22.44
CA VAL A 252 13.98 4.04 22.09
C VAL A 252 14.01 2.96 23.17
N HIS A 253 12.88 2.31 23.43
CA HIS A 253 12.91 1.08 24.22
C HIS A 253 13.41 -0.05 23.32
N ARG A 254 14.38 -0.83 23.79
CA ARG A 254 14.98 -1.92 23.03
C ARG A 254 15.22 -3.13 23.91
N GLN A 255 14.65 -4.27 23.52
CA GLN A 255 14.84 -5.55 24.19
C GLN A 255 15.33 -6.61 23.18
N ILE A 256 16.35 -7.39 23.56
CA ILE A 256 16.93 -8.45 22.72
C ILE A 256 16.38 -9.81 23.15
N PHE A 257 16.05 -10.64 22.17
CA PHE A 257 15.61 -12.02 22.32
C PHE A 257 16.50 -12.94 21.49
N GLN A 258 16.82 -14.12 22.02
CA GLN A 258 17.54 -15.16 21.29
C GLN A 258 16.55 -16.14 20.67
N LEU A 259 16.50 -16.17 19.34
CA LEU A 259 15.65 -17.08 18.58
C LEU A 259 16.43 -18.35 18.25
N GLN A 260 15.86 -19.51 18.58
CA GLN A 260 16.41 -20.81 18.21
C GLN A 260 15.80 -21.30 16.89
N PRO A 261 16.59 -21.92 15.98
CA PRO A 261 16.08 -22.42 14.71
C PRO A 261 14.93 -23.41 14.88
N GLY A 262 13.85 -23.21 14.13
CA GLY A 262 12.69 -24.09 14.09
C GLY A 262 11.76 -24.03 15.30
N LYS A 263 12.10 -23.23 16.33
CA LYS A 263 11.22 -23.02 17.50
C LYS A 263 10.54 -21.66 17.41
N THR A 264 9.26 -21.65 17.73
CA THR A 264 8.49 -20.43 17.92
C THR A 264 8.70 -19.93 19.35
N LEU A 265 9.18 -18.70 19.48
CA LEU A 265 9.33 -17.99 20.74
C LEU A 265 8.15 -17.00 20.90
N PRO A 266 7.26 -17.20 21.89
CA PRO A 266 6.28 -16.18 22.27
C PRO A 266 7.00 -15.07 23.04
N ILE A 267 7.22 -13.94 22.39
CA ILE A 267 7.82 -12.74 22.97
C ILE A 267 6.73 -11.97 23.72
N GLU A 268 6.99 -11.62 24.98
CA GLU A 268 6.15 -10.74 25.78
C GLU A 268 7.00 -9.61 26.38
N ILE A 269 6.59 -8.37 26.14
CA ILE A 269 7.22 -7.16 26.69
C ILE A 269 6.16 -6.42 27.50
N LYS A 270 6.35 -6.30 28.81
CA LYS A 270 5.43 -5.54 29.67
C LYS A 270 5.55 -4.04 29.40
N CYS A 271 4.42 -3.37 29.28
CA CYS A 271 4.34 -1.94 28.98
C CYS A 271 4.96 -1.06 30.08
N ASP A 272 4.89 -1.49 31.35
CA ASP A 272 5.52 -0.79 32.49
C ASP A 272 7.06 -0.88 32.50
N GLN A 273 7.61 -1.92 31.84
CA GLN A 273 9.05 -2.13 31.65
C GLN A 273 9.60 -1.35 30.43
N MET A 274 8.74 -0.74 29.62
CA MET A 274 9.15 0.01 28.43
C MET A 274 9.81 1.35 28.81
N GLN A 275 11.14 1.31 28.93
CA GLN A 275 11.98 2.48 29.22
C GLN A 275 13.03 2.66 28.11
N GLY A 276 13.33 3.93 27.79
CA GLY A 276 14.45 4.32 26.95
C GLY A 276 15.79 4.26 27.72
N PRO A 277 16.95 4.48 27.05
CA PRO A 277 18.27 4.21 27.64
C PRO A 277 18.65 5.13 28.79
N THR A 278 18.01 6.28 28.93
CA THR A 278 18.24 7.23 30.03
C THR A 278 17.28 7.02 31.21
N GLY A 279 16.53 5.89 31.22
CA GLY A 279 15.47 5.64 32.20
C GLY A 279 14.18 6.41 31.94
N ARG A 280 14.11 7.14 30.81
CA ARG A 280 12.88 7.81 30.37
C ARG A 280 11.80 6.78 30.10
N LYS A 281 10.62 6.95 30.68
CA LYS A 281 9.44 6.14 30.32
C LYS A 281 8.99 6.48 28.89
N ILE A 282 8.69 5.45 28.12
CA ILE A 282 8.09 5.62 26.79
C ILE A 282 6.65 6.17 26.95
N ASP A 283 6.30 7.16 26.14
CA ASP A 283 4.95 7.71 26.05
C ASP A 283 4.06 6.76 25.24
N LEU A 284 3.45 5.81 25.95
CA LEU A 284 2.56 4.82 25.36
C LEU A 284 1.30 5.42 24.73
N SER A 285 0.94 6.68 25.02
CA SER A 285 -0.22 7.33 24.39
C SER A 285 0.02 7.67 22.92
N SER A 286 1.28 7.64 22.46
CA SER A 286 1.65 8.04 21.11
C SER A 286 2.84 7.25 20.57
N VAL A 287 2.73 5.92 20.55
CA VAL A 287 3.70 5.05 19.88
C VAL A 287 3.62 5.22 18.36
N VAL A 288 4.77 5.35 17.69
CA VAL A 288 4.86 5.67 16.26
C VAL A 288 5.49 4.55 15.47
N TYR A 289 6.47 3.84 16.04
CA TYR A 289 7.15 2.73 15.37
C TYR A 289 7.30 1.51 16.29
N LEU A 290 7.18 0.34 15.67
CA LEU A 290 7.58 -0.95 16.22
C LEU A 290 8.58 -1.58 15.25
N ASP A 291 9.82 -1.75 15.70
CA ASP A 291 10.91 -2.29 14.90
C ASP A 291 11.23 -3.72 15.29
N LEU A 292 11.34 -4.58 14.28
CA LEU A 292 11.86 -5.94 14.35
C LEU A 292 13.22 -5.95 13.65
N GLN A 293 14.29 -5.90 14.43
CA GLN A 293 15.65 -5.76 13.92
C GLN A 293 16.46 -7.01 14.24
N LEU A 294 17.18 -7.54 13.26
CA LEU A 294 18.15 -8.60 13.53
C LEU A 294 19.51 -7.97 13.91
N VAL A 295 20.09 -8.40 15.04
CA VAL A 295 21.35 -7.83 15.54
C VAL A 295 22.52 -8.42 14.77
N ARG A 296 23.09 -7.64 13.85
CA ARG A 296 24.30 -7.96 13.07
C ARG A 296 24.36 -9.43 12.60
N PRO A 297 23.41 -9.87 11.75
CA PRO A 297 23.43 -11.24 11.25
C PRO A 297 24.68 -11.53 10.42
N ASP A 298 25.37 -12.62 10.73
CA ASP A 298 26.56 -13.08 9.98
C ASP A 298 26.21 -13.83 8.69
N SER A 299 24.93 -14.20 8.51
CA SER A 299 24.42 -14.86 7.31
C SER A 299 22.98 -14.41 7.01
N PRO A 300 22.51 -14.51 5.74
CA PRO A 300 21.12 -14.22 5.41
C PRO A 300 20.17 -15.05 6.29
N THR A 301 19.24 -14.37 6.96
CA THR A 301 18.44 -14.98 8.02
C THR A 301 16.97 -14.74 7.77
N ILE A 302 16.15 -15.78 7.91
CA ILE A 302 14.71 -15.70 7.75
C ILE A 302 14.05 -15.84 9.12
N VAL A 303 13.26 -14.84 9.50
CA VAL A 303 12.41 -14.89 10.70
C VAL A 303 10.97 -14.70 10.28
N ARG A 304 10.09 -15.53 10.84
CA ARG A 304 8.64 -15.44 10.65
C ARG A 304 8.00 -14.85 11.89
N PHE A 305 7.09 -13.90 11.69
CA PHE A 305 6.36 -13.21 12.75
C PHE A 305 4.87 -13.41 12.56
N ASP A 306 4.17 -13.66 13.65
CA ASP A 306 2.72 -13.80 13.65
C ASP A 306 2.11 -13.27 14.96
N SER A 307 0.80 -13.03 14.92
CA SER A 307 -0.03 -12.64 16.07
C SER A 307 0.51 -11.44 16.87
N ILE A 308 0.98 -10.41 16.16
CA ILE A 308 1.52 -9.18 16.77
C ILE A 308 0.35 -8.40 17.36
N ARG A 309 0.27 -8.36 18.69
CA ARG A 309 -0.87 -7.79 19.41
C ARG A 309 -0.46 -7.23 20.75
N LEU A 310 -1.29 -6.33 21.27
CA LEU A 310 -1.23 -5.91 22.65
C LEU A 310 -2.18 -6.75 23.50
N VAL A 311 -1.91 -6.80 24.79
CA VAL A 311 -2.78 -7.41 25.80
C VAL A 311 -3.33 -6.29 26.65
N PRO A 312 -4.65 -6.12 26.76
CA PRO A 312 -5.24 -5.12 27.65
C PRO A 312 -4.87 -5.37 29.12
N GLN A 313 -4.83 -4.30 29.92
CA GLN A 313 -4.77 -4.44 31.38
C GLN A 313 -6.00 -5.20 31.87
N ALA A 314 -5.84 -6.04 32.89
CA ALA A 314 -6.97 -6.69 33.53
C ALA A 314 -7.88 -5.60 34.09
N THR A 315 -9.13 -5.56 33.63
CA THR A 315 -10.17 -4.75 34.27
C THR A 315 -10.63 -5.50 35.52
N ASP A 316 -10.20 -5.03 36.68
CA ASP A 316 -10.76 -5.44 37.98
C ASP A 316 -12.24 -5.03 38.11
#